data_AF-A0A0C9UAX5-F1
#
_entry.id   AF-A0A0C9UAX5-F1
#
_cell.length_a   1.000
_cell.length_b   1.000
_cell.length_c   1.000
_cell.angle_alpha   90.00
_cell.angle_beta   90.00
_cell.angle_gamma   90.00
#
_symmetry.space_group_name_H-M   'P 1'
#
loop_
_entity.id
_entity.type
_entity.pdbx_description
1 polymer ?
#
loop_
_entity_poly.entity_id
_entity_poly.type
_entity_poly.pdbx_seq_one_letter_code
_entity_poly.pdbx_strand_id
1 'polypeptide(L)'
;MSADNRLIRIRDGIQEGLLIGLDVADCIADAFPGPAKGIFGGIKVIIDLVDQFSRNMEDWKALKTKLQDMTDTVAKALFGYDPDTVPKSLVGNIQTMNKVLDGIQIEVEKAQQRKGWERALLLKRDKKVIQDLVSRLNDAIARLNFQEHIGHSLSLGQINIILQNSPG
;
A
#
# COMPACT_ATOMS: atom_id res chain seq x y z
N MET A 1 13.01 -23.46 8.44
CA MET A 1 13.60 -22.14 8.11
C MET A 1 12.91 -21.13 9.02
N SER A 2 13.64 -20.38 9.86
CA SER A 2 13.04 -19.39 10.78
C SER A 2 12.36 -18.25 10.02
N ALA A 3 11.35 -17.61 10.62
CA ALA A 3 10.67 -16.42 10.07
C ALA A 3 11.67 -15.28 9.80
N ASP A 4 12.68 -15.12 10.66
CA ASP A 4 13.72 -14.09 10.53
C ASP A 4 14.56 -14.26 9.26
N ASN A 5 14.92 -15.50 8.90
CA ASN A 5 15.68 -15.78 7.69
C ASN A 5 14.87 -15.51 6.40
N ARG A 6 13.54 -15.56 6.47
CA ARG A 6 12.67 -15.21 5.33
C ARG A 6 12.60 -13.70 5.16
N LEU A 7 12.46 -12.94 6.25
CA LEU A 7 12.42 -11.48 6.21
C LEU A 7 13.73 -10.87 5.72
N ILE A 8 14.87 -11.42 6.16
CA ILE A 8 16.19 -10.99 5.69
C ILE A 8 16.29 -11.16 4.16
N ARG A 9 15.91 -12.33 3.62
CA ARG A 9 15.91 -12.55 2.16
C ARG A 9 14.98 -11.63 1.40
N ILE A 10 13.80 -11.34 1.93
CA ILE A 10 12.85 -10.42 1.29
C ILE A 10 13.42 -9.01 1.30
N ARG A 11 14.00 -8.56 2.41
CA ARG A 11 14.66 -7.26 2.54
C ARG A 11 15.78 -7.10 1.50
N ASP A 12 16.66 -8.09 1.41
CA ASP A 12 17.79 -8.07 0.49
C ASP A 12 17.28 -8.04 -0.98
N GLY A 13 16.26 -8.84 -1.30
CA GLY A 13 15.63 -8.80 -2.63
C GLY A 13 14.99 -7.44 -2.96
N ILE A 14 14.36 -6.78 -1.99
CA ILE A 14 13.80 -5.43 -2.19
C ILE A 14 14.89 -4.39 -2.45
N GLN A 15 16.02 -4.49 -1.76
CA GLN A 15 17.19 -3.64 -2.03
C GLN A 15 17.75 -3.88 -3.45
N GLU A 16 17.63 -5.11 -3.96
CA GLU A 16 17.99 -5.49 -5.33
C GLU A 16 16.91 -5.17 -6.38
N GLY A 17 15.80 -4.54 -5.99
CA GLY A 17 14.74 -4.11 -6.90
C GLY A 17 13.63 -5.13 -7.15
N LEU A 18 13.47 -6.13 -6.27
CA LEU A 18 12.38 -7.10 -6.35
C LEU A 18 11.00 -6.41 -6.29
N LEU A 19 10.14 -6.75 -7.25
CA LEU A 19 8.72 -6.42 -7.22
C LEU A 19 8.01 -7.26 -6.15
N ILE A 20 7.34 -6.60 -5.22
CA ILE A 20 6.70 -7.26 -4.08
C ILE A 20 5.33 -7.79 -4.50
N GLY A 21 5.27 -9.10 -4.75
CA GLY A 21 4.01 -9.82 -4.98
C GLY A 21 3.20 -10.02 -3.69
N LEU A 22 1.93 -10.44 -3.83
CA LEU A 22 1.03 -10.66 -2.70
C LEU A 22 1.54 -11.73 -1.71
N ASP A 23 2.22 -12.78 -2.18
CA ASP A 23 2.79 -13.80 -1.30
C ASP A 23 3.91 -13.25 -0.40
N VAL A 24 4.67 -12.29 -0.92
CA VAL A 24 5.70 -11.58 -0.17
C VAL A 24 5.03 -10.62 0.81
N ALA A 25 3.97 -9.93 0.39
CA ALA A 25 3.18 -9.05 1.25
C ALA A 25 2.55 -9.80 2.44
N ASP A 26 2.06 -11.02 2.24
CA ASP A 26 1.54 -11.86 3.32
C ASP A 26 2.64 -12.20 4.35
N CYS A 27 3.86 -12.47 3.89
CA CYS A 27 5.00 -12.72 4.79
C CYS A 27 5.37 -11.47 5.62
N ILE A 28 5.28 -10.29 5.02
CA ILE A 28 5.51 -9.00 5.71
C ILE A 28 4.38 -8.74 6.71
N ALA A 29 3.13 -8.99 6.32
CA ALA A 29 1.96 -8.80 7.16
C ALA A 29 2.04 -9.62 8.47
N ASP A 30 2.63 -10.83 8.41
CA ASP A 30 2.84 -11.66 9.59
C ASP A 30 3.98 -11.17 10.48
N ALA A 31 4.99 -10.51 9.90
CA ALA A 31 6.10 -9.91 10.63
C ALA A 31 5.75 -8.55 11.26
N PHE A 32 4.87 -7.78 10.61
CA PHE A 32 4.46 -6.44 11.02
C PHE A 32 2.96 -6.45 11.38
N PRO A 33 2.60 -6.76 12.64
CA PRO A 33 1.20 -6.85 13.05
C PRO A 33 0.50 -5.49 13.08
N GLY A 34 -0.83 -5.52 13.27
CA GLY A 34 -1.64 -4.31 13.40
C GLY A 34 -1.91 -3.63 12.06
N PRO A 35 -1.71 -2.30 11.92
CA PRO A 35 -2.09 -1.57 10.70
C PRO A 35 -1.41 -2.07 9.42
N ALA A 36 -0.17 -2.55 9.51
CA ALA A 36 0.56 -3.15 8.38
C ALA A 36 -0.06 -4.48 7.93
N LYS A 37 -0.47 -5.34 8.85
CA LYS A 37 -1.26 -6.53 8.50
C LYS A 37 -2.61 -6.17 7.85
N GLY A 38 -3.27 -5.14 8.38
CA GLY A 38 -4.56 -4.66 7.87
C GLY A 38 -4.50 -4.20 6.42
N ILE A 39 -3.45 -3.47 6.04
CA ILE A 39 -3.34 -2.88 4.70
C ILE A 39 -3.12 -3.94 3.62
N PHE A 40 -2.25 -4.92 3.86
CA PHE A 40 -2.02 -6.01 2.92
C PHE A 40 -3.24 -6.92 2.80
N GLY A 41 -3.90 -7.22 3.93
CA GLY A 41 -5.15 -7.98 3.93
C GLY A 41 -6.26 -7.27 3.16
N GLY A 42 -6.46 -5.98 3.39
CA GLY A 42 -7.46 -5.16 2.69
C GLY A 42 -7.19 -5.09 1.18
N ILE A 43 -5.94 -4.87 0.77
CA ILE A 43 -5.56 -4.88 -0.65
C ILE A 43 -5.89 -6.22 -1.31
N LYS A 44 -5.54 -7.34 -0.66
CA LYS A 44 -5.82 -8.69 -1.18
C LYS A 44 -7.33 -8.91 -1.39
N VAL A 45 -8.14 -8.57 -0.40
CA VAL A 45 -9.61 -8.66 -0.51
C VAL A 45 -10.15 -7.85 -1.68
N ILE A 46 -9.69 -6.61 -1.86
CA ILE A 46 -10.16 -5.76 -2.96
C ILE A 46 -9.73 -6.34 -4.31
N ILE A 47 -8.50 -6.86 -4.43
CA ILE A 47 -8.03 -7.52 -5.67
C ILE A 47 -8.93 -8.73 -6.00
N ASP A 48 -9.25 -9.57 -5.02
CA ASP A 48 -10.12 -10.73 -5.21
C ASP A 48 -11.54 -10.33 -5.64
N LEU A 49 -12.05 -9.19 -5.16
CA LEU A 49 -13.33 -8.63 -5.60
C LEU A 49 -13.25 -8.09 -7.04
N VAL A 50 -12.14 -7.41 -7.37
CA VAL A 50 -11.90 -6.82 -8.69
C VAL A 50 -11.77 -7.91 -9.77
N ASP A 51 -11.11 -9.03 -9.46
CA ASP A 51 -10.90 -10.14 -10.40
C ASP A 51 -12.21 -10.85 -10.81
N GLN A 52 -13.31 -10.61 -10.09
CA GLN A 52 -14.63 -11.15 -10.44
C GLN A 52 -15.36 -10.31 -11.52
N PHE A 53 -14.88 -9.12 -11.86
CA PHE A 53 -15.51 -8.29 -12.89
C PHE A 53 -15.11 -8.72 -14.30
N SER A 54 -16.11 -8.96 -15.15
CA SER A 54 -15.94 -9.32 -16.58
C SER A 54 -16.12 -8.13 -17.54
N ARG A 55 -16.29 -6.92 -17.03
CA ARG A 55 -16.55 -5.67 -17.80
C ARG A 55 -15.71 -4.53 -17.24
N ASN A 56 -15.41 -3.50 -18.04
CA ASN A 56 -14.46 -2.43 -17.69
C ASN A 56 -13.09 -2.99 -17.26
N MET A 57 -12.66 -4.10 -17.88
CA MET A 57 -11.48 -4.86 -17.45
C MET A 57 -10.21 -4.01 -17.42
N GLU A 58 -10.02 -3.10 -18.37
CA GLU A 58 -8.86 -2.19 -18.38
C GLU A 58 -8.89 -1.18 -17.23
N ASP A 59 -10.06 -0.62 -16.89
CA ASP A 59 -10.19 0.30 -15.77
C ASP A 59 -9.98 -0.44 -14.43
N TRP A 60 -10.56 -1.63 -14.27
CA TRP A 60 -10.35 -2.49 -13.11
C TRP A 60 -8.90 -2.96 -12.98
N LYS A 61 -8.24 -3.26 -14.10
CA LYS A 61 -6.81 -3.55 -14.14
C LYS A 61 -5.99 -2.36 -13.67
N ALA A 62 -6.35 -1.13 -14.05
CA ALA A 62 -5.69 0.06 -13.53
C ALA A 62 -5.83 0.20 -12.01
N LEU A 63 -7.01 -0.10 -11.46
CA LEU A 63 -7.21 -0.15 -10.00
C LEU A 63 -6.33 -1.24 -9.35
N LYS A 64 -6.30 -2.44 -9.93
CA LYS A 64 -5.46 -3.57 -9.45
C LYS A 64 -3.98 -3.22 -9.46
N THR A 65 -3.48 -2.63 -10.55
CA THR A 65 -2.09 -2.16 -10.64
C THR A 65 -1.80 -1.14 -9.54
N LYS A 66 -2.72 -0.23 -9.24
CA LYS A 66 -2.51 0.75 -8.16
C LYS A 66 -2.56 0.18 -6.76
N LEU A 67 -3.37 -0.85 -6.54
CA LEU A 67 -3.35 -1.61 -5.29
C LEU A 67 -2.01 -2.34 -5.12
N GLN A 68 -1.43 -2.86 -6.20
CA GLN A 68 -0.09 -3.47 -6.19
C GLN A 68 1.02 -2.43 -5.94
N ASP A 69 0.95 -1.25 -6.57
CA ASP A 69 1.88 -0.14 -6.30
C ASP A 69 1.84 0.27 -4.81
N MET A 70 0.64 0.29 -4.21
CA MET A 70 0.47 0.56 -2.78
C MET A 70 1.13 -0.51 -1.91
N THR A 71 0.92 -1.79 -2.23
CA THR A 71 1.59 -2.92 -1.56
C THR A 71 3.10 -2.75 -1.58
N ASP A 72 3.67 -2.50 -2.77
CA ASP A 72 5.11 -2.33 -2.95
C ASP A 72 5.65 -1.14 -2.14
N THR A 73 4.96 0.00 -2.19
CA THR A 73 5.35 1.21 -1.46
C THR A 73 5.36 0.99 0.05
N VAL A 74 4.29 0.41 0.61
CA VAL A 74 4.17 0.21 2.06
C VAL A 74 5.17 -0.83 2.55
N ALA A 75 5.35 -1.91 1.78
CA ALA A 75 6.31 -2.94 2.12
C ALA A 75 7.75 -2.37 2.12
N LYS A 76 8.13 -1.59 1.11
CA LYS A 76 9.43 -0.90 1.08
C LYS A 76 9.64 0.03 2.27
N ALA A 77 8.62 0.81 2.63
CA ALA A 77 8.68 1.70 3.79
C ALA A 77 8.88 0.92 5.10
N LEU A 78 8.18 -0.20 5.29
CA LEU A 78 8.31 -1.05 6.47
C LEU A 78 9.68 -1.73 6.58
N PHE A 79 10.26 -2.19 5.48
CA PHE A 79 11.57 -2.83 5.48
C PHE A 79 12.74 -1.94 5.85
N GLY A 80 12.54 -0.62 5.90
CA GLY A 80 13.51 0.31 6.49
C GLY A 80 13.68 0.13 8.01
N TYR A 81 12.84 -0.67 8.66
CA TYR A 81 12.74 -0.75 10.12
C TYR A 81 12.63 -2.19 10.62
N ASP A 82 13.10 -2.42 11.85
CA ASP A 82 12.76 -3.65 12.57
C ASP A 82 11.28 -3.58 13.02
N PRO A 83 10.55 -4.71 13.08
CA PRO A 83 9.13 -4.72 13.46
C PRO A 83 8.80 -3.99 14.77
N ASP A 84 9.71 -4.07 15.75
CA ASP A 84 9.54 -3.44 17.07
C ASP A 84 9.93 -1.96 17.09
N THR A 85 10.54 -1.44 16.03
CA THR A 85 11.09 -0.07 15.96
C THR A 85 10.43 0.81 14.90
N VAL A 86 9.35 0.32 14.27
CA VAL A 86 8.61 1.08 13.25
C VAL A 86 8.14 2.44 13.81
N PRO A 87 8.47 3.57 13.15
CA PRO A 87 8.07 4.89 13.61
C PRO A 87 6.54 5.03 13.71
N LYS A 88 6.07 5.66 14.80
CA LYS A 88 4.63 5.94 14.99
C LYS A 88 4.02 6.75 13.85
N SER A 89 4.79 7.63 13.22
CA SER A 89 4.38 8.39 12.03
C SER A 89 4.05 7.46 10.86
N LEU A 90 4.91 6.48 10.57
CA LEU A 90 4.70 5.50 9.50
C LEU A 90 3.47 4.63 9.83
N VAL A 91 3.34 4.17 11.07
CA VAL A 91 2.15 3.42 11.52
C VAL A 91 0.86 4.26 11.32
N GLY A 92 0.88 5.55 11.69
CA GLY A 92 -0.26 6.45 11.50
C GLY A 92 -0.59 6.74 10.03
N ASN A 93 0.43 6.80 9.17
CA ASN A 93 0.24 6.93 7.72
C ASN A 93 -0.42 5.67 7.14
N ILE A 94 0.07 4.48 7.51
CA ILE A 94 -0.52 3.20 7.11
C ILE A 94 -1.97 3.08 7.61
N GLN A 95 -2.27 3.51 8.84
CA GLN A 95 -3.65 3.56 9.34
C GLN A 95 -4.55 4.49 8.50
N THR A 96 -4.02 5.62 8.03
CA THR A 96 -4.77 6.52 7.14
C THR A 96 -5.03 5.86 5.79
N MET A 97 -4.04 5.15 5.25
CA MET A 97 -4.19 4.38 4.02
C MET A 97 -5.23 3.24 4.17
N ASN A 98 -5.27 2.55 5.30
CA ASN A 98 -6.32 1.58 5.60
C ASN A 98 -7.73 2.17 5.46
N LYS A 99 -7.98 3.36 6.01
CA LYS A 99 -9.29 4.03 5.88
C LYS A 99 -9.63 4.35 4.41
N VAL A 100 -8.63 4.68 3.60
CA VAL A 100 -8.82 4.89 2.16
C VAL A 100 -9.23 3.57 1.50
N LEU A 101 -8.56 2.47 1.84
CA LEU A 101 -8.90 1.12 1.34
C LEU A 101 -10.29 0.67 1.78
N ASP A 102 -10.70 0.89 3.04
CA ASP A 102 -12.05 0.57 3.50
C ASP A 102 -13.10 1.26 2.61
N GLY A 103 -12.89 2.55 2.31
CA GLY A 103 -13.76 3.30 1.41
C GLY A 103 -13.72 2.81 -0.04
N ILE A 104 -12.60 2.26 -0.50
CA ILE A 104 -12.49 1.67 -1.84
C ILE A 104 -13.22 0.33 -1.88
N GLN A 105 -13.00 -0.53 -0.88
CA GLN A 105 -13.67 -1.82 -0.75
C GLN A 105 -15.19 -1.65 -0.79
N ILE A 106 -15.74 -0.71 -0.02
CA ILE A 106 -17.18 -0.40 -0.02
C ILE A 106 -17.68 -0.06 -1.43
N GLU A 107 -16.95 0.74 -2.21
CA GLU A 107 -17.35 1.11 -3.57
C GLU A 107 -17.23 -0.06 -4.56
N VAL A 108 -16.22 -0.92 -4.40
CA VAL A 108 -16.06 -2.14 -5.20
C VAL A 108 -17.17 -3.15 -4.90
N GLU A 109 -17.51 -3.37 -3.63
CA GLU A 109 -18.62 -4.22 -3.20
C GLU A 109 -19.96 -3.69 -3.73
N LYS A 110 -20.20 -2.37 -3.63
CA LYS A 110 -21.37 -1.73 -4.24
C LYS A 110 -21.43 -1.97 -5.74
N ALA A 111 -20.29 -1.90 -6.44
CA ALA A 111 -20.24 -2.16 -7.87
C ALA A 111 -20.57 -3.62 -8.21
N GLN A 112 -20.12 -4.58 -7.38
CA GLN A 112 -20.47 -5.99 -7.54
C GLN A 112 -21.98 -6.25 -7.34
N GLN A 113 -22.58 -5.64 -6.31
CA GLN A 113 -23.97 -5.95 -5.92
C GLN A 113 -25.06 -5.41 -6.87
N ARG A 114 -24.72 -4.55 -7.85
CA ARG A 114 -25.70 -3.98 -8.79
C ARG A 114 -26.36 -5.04 -9.66
N LYS A 115 -27.65 -4.88 -10.02
CA LYS A 115 -28.36 -5.86 -10.87
C LYS A 115 -28.13 -5.61 -12.37
N GLY A 116 -28.31 -6.64 -13.20
CA GLY A 116 -27.84 -6.69 -14.60
C GLY A 116 -28.25 -5.53 -15.52
N TRP A 117 -29.41 -4.91 -15.31
CA TRP A 117 -29.87 -3.76 -16.10
C TRP A 117 -29.25 -2.43 -15.62
N GLU A 118 -29.07 -2.24 -14.31
CA GLU A 118 -28.32 -1.12 -13.74
C GLU A 118 -26.84 -1.17 -14.18
N ARG A 119 -26.27 -2.38 -14.27
CA ARG A 119 -24.88 -2.59 -14.73
C ARG A 119 -24.63 -2.16 -16.17
N ALA A 120 -25.63 -2.22 -17.06
CA ALA A 120 -25.47 -1.79 -18.45
C ALA A 120 -25.60 -0.27 -18.61
N LEU A 121 -26.54 0.35 -17.90
CA LEU A 121 -26.77 1.80 -17.93
C LEU A 121 -25.60 2.60 -17.31
N LEU A 122 -24.87 1.99 -16.38
CA LEU A 122 -23.88 2.66 -15.56
C LEU A 122 -22.43 2.43 -16.00
N LEU A 123 -22.17 1.77 -17.14
CA LEU A 123 -20.80 1.54 -17.65
C LEU A 123 -19.91 2.82 -17.64
N LYS A 124 -20.46 3.97 -18.08
CA LYS A 124 -19.76 5.26 -18.03
C LYS A 124 -19.56 5.79 -16.60
N ARG A 125 -20.52 5.54 -15.71
CA ARG A 125 -20.44 5.91 -14.30
C ARG A 125 -19.39 5.06 -13.58
N ASP A 126 -19.35 3.77 -13.87
CA ASP A 126 -18.38 2.84 -13.28
C ASP A 126 -16.96 3.20 -13.69
N LYS A 127 -16.72 3.58 -14.95
CA LYS A 127 -15.43 4.15 -15.36
C LYS A 127 -15.04 5.36 -14.51
N LYS A 128 -15.94 6.33 -14.32
CA LYS A 128 -15.66 7.51 -13.49
C LYS A 128 -15.40 7.15 -12.02
N VAL A 129 -16.16 6.19 -11.48
CA VAL A 129 -15.94 5.68 -10.12
C VAL A 129 -14.56 5.04 -10.02
N ILE A 130 -14.19 4.14 -10.93
CA ILE A 130 -12.89 3.47 -10.89
C ILE A 130 -11.74 4.48 -11.00
N GLN A 131 -11.87 5.50 -11.86
CA GLN A 131 -10.89 6.58 -11.98
C GLN A 131 -10.76 7.39 -10.67
N ASP A 132 -11.86 7.66 -9.99
CA ASP A 132 -11.86 8.31 -8.67
C ASP A 132 -11.15 7.44 -7.62
N LEU A 133 -11.42 6.13 -7.59
CA LEU A 133 -10.75 5.19 -6.69
C LEU A 133 -9.24 5.15 -6.95
N VAL A 134 -8.83 5.09 -8.23
CA VAL A 134 -7.42 5.17 -8.65
C VAL A 134 -6.77 6.48 -8.19
N SER A 135 -7.46 7.61 -8.34
CA SER A 135 -6.96 8.91 -7.88
C SER A 135 -6.74 8.92 -6.37
N ARG A 136 -7.69 8.40 -5.59
CA ARG A 136 -7.59 8.31 -4.12
C ARG A 136 -6.40 7.44 -3.69
N LEU A 137 -6.12 6.35 -4.40
CA LEU A 137 -4.92 5.54 -4.15
C LEU A 137 -3.64 6.29 -4.49
N ASN A 138 -3.59 6.98 -5.63
CA ASN A 138 -2.44 7.80 -6.02
C ASN A 138 -2.13 8.87 -4.96
N ASP A 139 -3.15 9.56 -4.47
CA ASP A 139 -2.99 10.60 -3.45
C ASP A 139 -2.47 10.00 -2.13
N ALA A 140 -2.96 8.82 -1.74
CA ALA A 140 -2.51 8.11 -0.55
C ALA A 140 -1.03 7.68 -0.66
N ILE A 141 -0.63 7.12 -1.81
CA ILE A 141 0.76 6.72 -2.09
C ILE A 141 1.67 7.94 -2.11
N ALA A 142 1.29 9.00 -2.82
CA ALA A 142 2.06 10.23 -2.93
C ALA A 142 2.28 10.87 -1.55
N ARG A 143 1.24 10.88 -0.70
CA ARG A 143 1.32 11.39 0.66
C ARG A 143 2.30 10.59 1.52
N LEU A 144 2.24 9.26 1.46
CA LEU A 144 3.20 8.40 2.17
C LEU A 144 4.64 8.71 1.73
N ASN A 145 4.90 8.67 0.42
CA ASN A 145 6.24 8.94 -0.14
C ASN A 145 6.77 10.31 0.26
N PHE A 146 5.94 11.35 0.23
CA PHE A 146 6.32 12.69 0.63
C PHE A 146 6.67 12.77 2.13
N GLN A 147 5.87 12.13 2.98
CA GLN A 147 6.12 12.13 4.43
C GLN A 147 7.37 11.32 4.79
N GLU A 148 7.61 10.18 4.14
CA GLU A 148 8.84 9.40 4.32
C GLU A 148 10.07 10.19 3.83
N HIS A 149 9.99 10.84 2.67
CA HIS A 149 11.08 11.68 2.15
C HIS A 149 11.44 12.85 3.09
N ILE A 150 10.44 13.51 3.68
CA ILE A 150 10.66 14.54 4.70
C ILE A 150 11.31 13.93 5.95
N GLY A 151 10.80 12.79 6.43
CA GLY A 151 11.35 12.09 7.59
C GLY A 151 12.84 11.77 7.43
N HIS A 152 13.23 11.21 6.29
CA HIS A 152 14.63 10.92 5.97
C HIS A 152 15.48 12.19 5.82
N SER A 153 14.96 13.24 5.16
CA SER A 153 15.71 14.48 4.95
C SER A 153 15.99 15.22 6.27
N LEU A 154 15.01 15.26 7.18
CA LEU A 154 15.17 15.86 8.51
C LEU A 154 16.15 15.06 9.38
N SER A 155 16.11 13.73 9.30
CA SER A 155 17.06 12.84 9.97
C SER A 155 18.51 13.11 9.53
N LEU A 156 18.76 13.19 8.22
CA LEU A 156 20.10 13.47 7.69
C LEU A 156 20.58 14.89 8.07
N GLY A 157 19.69 15.87 8.04
CA GLY A 157 20.00 17.24 8.48
C GLY A 157 20.46 17.29 9.94
N GLN A 158 19.79 16.55 10.83
CA GLN A 158 20.17 16.46 12.25
C GLN A 158 21.53 15.77 12.45
N ILE A 159 21.81 14.69 11.73
CA ILE A 159 23.12 14.00 11.79
C ILE A 159 24.24 14.96 11.36
N ASN A 160 24.01 15.75 10.30
CA ASN A 160 25.00 16.69 9.79
C ASN A 160 25.29 17.83 10.79
N ILE A 161 24.25 18.31 11.49
CA ILE A 161 24.40 19.31 12.56
C ILE A 161 25.18 18.73 13.75
N ILE A 162 24.96 17.47 14.11
CA ILE A 162 25.70 16.82 15.21
C ILE A 162 27.18 16.68 14.85
N LEU A 163 27.50 16.21 13.63
CA LEU A 163 28.88 16.05 13.17
C LEU A 163 29.64 17.38 13.07
N GLN A 164 28.95 18.48 12.75
CA GLN A 164 29.57 19.82 12.73
C GLN A 164 29.81 20.41 14.12
N ASN A 165 29.11 19.92 15.16
CA ASN A 165 29.19 20.43 16.53
C ASN A 165 29.92 19.48 17.49
N SER A 166 30.49 18.37 17.01
CA SER A 166 31.36 17.51 17.82
C SER A 166 32.73 18.17 18.02
N PRO A 167 33.15 18.48 19.26
CA PRO A 167 34.51 18.94 19.51
C PRO A 167 35.49 17.78 19.28
N GLY A 168 36.52 18.04 18.47
CA GLY A 168 37.63 17.11 18.24
C GLY A 168 38.55 16.95 19.44
#